data_AF-A0A9X7VVA7-F1
#
_entry.id   AF-A0A9X7VVA7-F1
#
_cell.length_a   1.000
_cell.length_b   1.000
_cell.length_c   1.000
_cell.angle_alpha   90.00
_cell.angle_beta   90.00
_cell.angle_gamma   90.00
#
_symmetry.space_group_name_H-M   'P 1'
#
loop_
_entity.id
_entity.type
_entity.pdbx_description
1 polymer ?
#
loop_
_entity_poly.entity_id
_entity_poly.type
_entity_poly.pdbx_seq_one_letter_code
_entity_poly.pdbx_strand_id
1 'polypeptide(L)'
;MTGPALRHLESHHAIHEYARQEAEAMTALLERAVERQETGLAVQIAYVLIEHWETRTLCHAASEEQGLYPEIVRLEPDKESVVHTLTRDHELMRMAVEEIKELLHNDEPIVEAVRRFHLLLWVENMHSRDEERRLIATLNKRPETAS
;
A
#
# COMPACT_ATOMS: atom_id res chain seq x y z
N MET A 1 8.13 -16.40 -4.59
CA MET A 1 7.69 -16.53 -5.99
C MET A 1 6.48 -15.63 -6.18
N THR A 2 6.52 -14.71 -7.15
CA THR A 2 5.40 -13.87 -7.56
C THR A 2 4.29 -14.75 -8.13
N GLY A 3 3.14 -14.82 -7.45
CA GLY A 3 2.00 -15.62 -7.88
C GLY A 3 1.42 -15.13 -9.22
N PRO A 4 0.72 -15.99 -9.99
CA PRO A 4 0.07 -15.60 -11.24
C PRO A 4 -0.88 -14.40 -11.09
N ALA A 5 -1.52 -14.28 -9.92
CA ALA A 5 -2.47 -13.22 -9.57
C ALA A 5 -1.89 -11.79 -9.68
N LEU A 6 -0.58 -11.61 -9.50
CA LEU A 6 0.03 -10.28 -9.59
C LEU A 6 0.08 -9.73 -11.03
N ARG A 7 -0.08 -10.59 -12.04
CA ARG A 7 0.01 -10.22 -13.47
C ARG A 7 -1.36 -9.93 -14.11
N HIS A 8 -2.45 -10.17 -13.40
CA HIS A 8 -3.79 -9.99 -13.94
C HIS A 8 -4.45 -8.79 -13.27
N LEU A 9 -4.88 -7.82 -14.08
CA LEU A 9 -5.49 -6.58 -13.61
C LEU A 9 -6.59 -6.81 -12.58
N GLU A 10 -7.52 -7.73 -12.83
CA GLU A 10 -8.65 -7.96 -11.91
C GLU A 10 -8.21 -8.47 -10.54
N SER A 11 -7.30 -9.45 -10.48
CA SER A 11 -6.82 -9.99 -9.21
C SER A 11 -5.87 -9.04 -8.50
N HIS A 12 -5.08 -8.29 -9.25
CA HIS A 12 -4.20 -7.27 -8.70
C HIS A 12 -5.03 -6.13 -8.08
N HIS A 13 -6.02 -5.63 -8.82
CA HIS A 13 -6.97 -4.63 -8.33
C HIS A 13 -7.72 -5.11 -7.09
N ALA A 14 -8.16 -6.37 -7.05
CA ALA A 14 -8.82 -6.93 -5.88
C ALA A 14 -7.93 -6.89 -4.62
N ILE A 15 -6.61 -7.12 -4.75
CA ILE A 15 -5.68 -7.04 -3.62
C ILE A 15 -5.62 -5.62 -3.06
N HIS A 16 -5.44 -4.61 -3.94
CA HIS A 16 -5.45 -3.20 -3.54
C HIS A 16 -6.77 -2.82 -2.89
N GLU A 17 -7.89 -3.12 -3.56
CA GLU A 17 -9.20 -2.70 -3.12
C GLU A 17 -9.57 -3.27 -1.75
N TYR A 18 -9.30 -4.55 -1.51
CA TYR A 18 -9.59 -5.15 -0.20
C TYR A 18 -8.69 -4.61 0.90
N ALA A 19 -7.39 -4.45 0.65
CA ALA A 19 -6.48 -3.86 1.64
C ALA A 19 -6.90 -2.42 1.98
N ARG A 20 -7.18 -1.59 0.96
CA ARG A 20 -7.62 -0.21 1.16
C ARG A 20 -8.92 -0.11 1.96
N GLN A 21 -9.96 -0.87 1.58
CA GLN A 21 -11.24 -0.85 2.30
C GLN A 21 -11.10 -1.22 3.78
N GLU A 22 -10.29 -2.24 4.08
CA GLU A 22 -10.00 -2.64 5.47
C GLU A 22 -9.29 -1.50 6.23
N ALA A 23 -8.27 -0.89 5.62
CA ALA A 23 -7.52 0.23 6.21
C ALA A 23 -8.40 1.46 6.44
N GLU A 24 -9.30 1.80 5.51
CA GLU A 24 -10.26 2.90 5.65
C GLU A 24 -11.21 2.67 6.83
N ALA A 25 -11.77 1.45 6.93
CA ALA A 25 -12.67 1.11 8.01
C ALA A 25 -11.98 1.22 9.38
N MET A 26 -10.76 0.70 9.50
CA MET A 26 -9.98 0.79 10.74
C MET A 26 -9.53 2.21 11.06
N THR A 27 -9.18 3.02 10.06
CA THR A 27 -8.85 4.44 10.24
C THR A 27 -10.06 5.21 10.79
N ALA A 28 -11.26 4.97 10.25
CA ALA A 28 -12.49 5.57 10.75
C ALA A 28 -12.84 5.11 12.18
N LEU A 29 -12.51 3.86 12.55
CA LEU A 29 -12.66 3.38 13.93
C LEU A 29 -11.69 4.07 14.88
N LEU A 30 -10.43 4.26 14.46
CA LEU A 30 -9.41 4.98 15.21
C LEU A 30 -9.87 6.42 15.47
N GLU A 31 -10.33 7.13 14.44
CA GLU A 31 -10.84 8.50 14.57
C GLU A 31 -11.96 8.61 15.62
N ARG A 32 -12.94 7.71 15.56
CA ARG A 32 -14.04 7.68 16.54
C ARG A 32 -13.57 7.44 17.97
N ALA A 33 -12.56 6.57 18.15
CA ALA A 33 -11.98 6.34 19.48
C ALA A 33 -11.27 7.62 19.99
N VAL A 34 -10.56 8.33 19.12
CA VAL A 34 -9.92 9.62 19.45
C VAL A 34 -10.96 10.68 19.80
N GLU A 35 -12.03 10.82 19.01
CA GLU A 35 -13.13 11.77 19.26
C GLU A 35 -13.82 11.53 20.61
N ARG A 36 -13.94 10.26 21.00
CA ARG A 36 -14.53 9.84 22.29
C ARG A 36 -13.55 9.90 23.45
N GLN A 37 -12.31 10.31 23.21
CA GLN A 37 -11.22 10.35 24.20
C GLN A 37 -10.92 8.96 24.80
N GLU A 38 -11.18 7.90 24.04
CA GLU A 38 -10.91 6.52 24.42
C GLU A 38 -9.44 6.16 24.11
N THR A 39 -8.48 6.88 24.72
CA THR A 39 -7.06 6.85 24.35
C THR A 39 -6.46 5.44 24.32
N GLY A 40 -6.75 4.60 25.33
CA GLY A 40 -6.24 3.23 25.38
C GLY A 40 -6.75 2.36 24.22
N LEU A 41 -8.02 2.53 23.82
CA LEU A 41 -8.58 1.83 22.66
C LEU A 41 -7.99 2.39 21.36
N ALA A 42 -7.83 3.71 21.25
CA ALA A 42 -7.25 4.34 20.07
C ALA A 42 -5.82 3.82 19.80
N VAL A 43 -4.98 3.72 20.83
CA VAL A 43 -3.63 3.16 20.72
C VAL A 43 -3.67 1.69 20.27
N GLN A 44 -4.58 0.87 20.81
CA GLN A 44 -4.72 -0.52 20.38
C GLN A 44 -5.13 -0.63 18.90
N ILE A 45 -6.11 0.17 18.47
CA ILE A 45 -6.53 0.21 17.06
C ILE A 45 -5.36 0.65 16.17
N ALA A 46 -4.57 1.64 16.59
CA ALA A 46 -3.42 2.11 15.81
C ALA A 46 -2.38 1.01 15.60
N TYR A 47 -2.08 0.19 16.61
CA TYR A 47 -1.16 -0.96 16.45
C TYR A 47 -1.70 -2.03 15.50
N VAL A 48 -3.00 -2.35 15.59
CA VAL A 48 -3.64 -3.29 14.65
C VAL A 48 -3.60 -2.73 13.22
N LEU A 49 -3.80 -1.43 13.06
CA LEU A 49 -3.74 -0.77 11.76
C LEU A 49 -2.31 -0.77 11.18
N ILE A 50 -1.28 -0.56 12.01
CA ILE A 50 0.13 -0.75 11.59
C ILE A 50 0.34 -2.17 11.07
N GLU A 51 -0.05 -3.19 11.85
CA GLU A 51 0.13 -4.60 11.45
C GLU A 51 -0.58 -4.90 10.12
N HIS A 52 -1.77 -4.35 9.92
CA HIS A 52 -2.49 -4.48 8.65
C HIS A 52 -1.71 -3.87 7.48
N TRP A 53 -1.21 -2.64 7.60
CA TRP A 53 -0.38 -2.01 6.56
C TRP A 53 0.88 -2.82 6.23
N GLU A 54 1.55 -3.35 7.25
CA GLU A 54 2.77 -4.15 7.08
C GLU A 54 2.51 -5.49 6.40
N THR A 55 1.48 -6.20 6.86
CA THR A 55 1.20 -7.58 6.41
C THR A 55 0.40 -7.65 5.12
N ARG A 56 -0.26 -6.57 4.73
CA ARG A 56 -1.07 -6.49 3.50
C ARG A 56 -0.36 -5.66 2.45
N THR A 57 -0.41 -4.33 2.57
CA THR A 57 0.07 -3.42 1.52
C THR A 57 1.59 -3.48 1.36
N LEU A 58 2.37 -3.38 2.43
CA LEU A 58 3.83 -3.40 2.33
C LEU A 58 4.39 -4.78 1.96
N CYS A 59 3.72 -5.86 2.35
CA CYS A 59 4.06 -7.22 1.92
C CYS A 59 3.80 -7.44 0.42
N HIS A 60 2.69 -6.89 -0.08
CA HIS A 60 2.36 -6.87 -1.51
C HIS A 60 3.40 -6.07 -2.30
N ALA A 61 3.67 -4.83 -1.88
CA ALA A 61 4.72 -3.97 -2.43
C ALA A 61 6.09 -4.67 -2.52
N ALA A 62 6.49 -5.37 -1.46
CA ALA A 62 7.74 -6.13 -1.44
C ALA A 62 7.75 -7.27 -2.48
N SER A 63 6.60 -7.93 -2.69
CA SER A 63 6.46 -9.00 -3.69
C SER A 63 6.58 -8.46 -5.12
N GLU A 64 6.11 -7.25 -5.36
CA GLU A 64 6.22 -6.57 -6.65
C GLU A 64 7.66 -6.15 -6.93
N GLU A 65 8.29 -5.45 -5.99
CA GLU A 65 9.67 -4.98 -6.11
C GLU A 65 10.67 -6.11 -6.32
N GLN A 66 10.49 -7.24 -5.63
CA GLN A 66 11.39 -8.40 -5.73
C GLN A 66 11.11 -9.28 -6.95
N GLY A 67 9.92 -9.18 -7.54
CA GLY A 67 9.44 -10.11 -8.54
C GLY A 67 8.87 -9.44 -9.78
N LEU A 68 7.71 -8.80 -9.65
CA LEU A 68 6.95 -8.28 -10.79
C LEU A 68 7.70 -7.16 -11.50
N TYR A 69 8.21 -6.18 -10.77
CA TYR A 69 8.86 -5.00 -11.33
C TYR A 69 10.13 -5.32 -12.14
N PRO A 70 11.08 -6.14 -11.63
CA PRO A 70 12.23 -6.56 -12.43
C PRO A 70 11.84 -7.33 -13.70
N GLU A 71 10.79 -8.15 -13.62
CA GLU A 71 10.25 -8.88 -14.78
C GLU A 71 9.69 -7.92 -15.83
N ILE A 72 8.90 -6.93 -15.41
CA ILE A 72 8.37 -5.88 -16.30
C ILE A 72 9.50 -5.11 -16.97
N VAL A 73 10.49 -4.61 -16.21
CA VAL A 73 11.60 -3.82 -16.79
C VAL A 73 12.41 -4.66 -17.78
N ARG A 74 12.60 -5.96 -17.51
CA ARG A 74 13.29 -6.87 -18.45
C ARG A 74 12.53 -7.03 -19.77
N LEU A 75 11.20 -7.06 -19.73
CA LEU A 75 10.34 -7.25 -20.91
C LEU A 75 10.02 -5.92 -21.62
N GLU A 76 10.00 -4.82 -20.87
CA GLU A 76 9.63 -3.47 -21.28
C GLU A 76 10.58 -2.45 -20.61
N PRO A 77 11.82 -2.28 -21.12
CA PRO A 77 12.80 -1.36 -20.51
C PRO A 77 12.33 0.10 -20.43
N ASP A 78 11.40 0.52 -21.29
CA ASP A 78 10.80 1.85 -21.27
C ASP A 78 9.93 2.12 -20.02
N LYS A 79 9.53 1.06 -19.30
CA LYS A 79 8.78 1.15 -18.03
C LYS A 79 9.65 1.43 -16.81
N GLU A 80 10.97 1.41 -16.94
CA GLU A 80 11.91 1.59 -15.81
C GLU A 80 11.61 2.86 -15.00
N SER A 81 11.35 3.98 -15.68
CA SER A 81 10.98 5.24 -15.02
C SER A 81 9.67 5.16 -14.23
N VAL A 82 8.68 4.39 -14.71
CA VAL A 82 7.40 4.19 -14.03
C VAL A 82 7.60 3.35 -12.78
N VAL A 83 8.34 2.24 -12.92
CA VAL A 83 8.69 1.35 -11.80
C VAL A 83 9.44 2.12 -10.71
N HIS A 84 10.41 2.97 -11.08
CA HIS A 84 11.13 3.78 -10.11
C HIS A 84 10.20 4.73 -9.32
N THR A 85 9.22 5.35 -9.97
CA THR A 85 8.22 6.17 -9.28
C THR A 85 7.37 5.34 -8.32
N LEU A 86 6.87 4.19 -8.75
CA LEU A 86 6.02 3.33 -7.92
C LEU A 86 6.76 2.75 -6.71
N THR A 87 8.02 2.33 -6.89
CA THR A 87 8.89 1.94 -5.78
C THR A 87 9.13 3.09 -4.80
N ARG A 88 9.19 4.34 -5.28
CA ARG A 88 9.30 5.50 -4.39
C ARG A 88 8.03 5.70 -3.56
N ASP A 89 6.85 5.46 -4.14
CA ASP A 89 5.58 5.52 -3.41
C ASP A 89 5.53 4.45 -2.31
N HIS A 90 6.00 3.23 -2.58
CA HIS A 90 6.18 2.21 -1.54
C HIS A 90 7.06 2.68 -0.39
N GLU A 91 8.18 3.33 -0.73
CA GLU A 91 9.09 3.85 0.28
C GLU A 91 8.46 4.97 1.11
N LEU A 92 7.65 5.85 0.51
CA LEU A 92 6.88 6.84 1.25
C LEU A 92 5.90 6.18 2.24
N MET A 93 5.26 5.08 1.83
CA MET A 93 4.39 4.32 2.73
C MET A 93 5.18 3.68 3.89
N ARG A 94 6.35 3.10 3.63
CA ARG A 94 7.24 2.58 4.70
C ARG A 94 7.64 3.66 5.68
N MET A 95 8.08 4.83 5.18
CA MET A 95 8.45 5.98 6.01
C MET A 95 7.29 6.42 6.90
N ALA A 96 6.08 6.53 6.35
CA ALA A 96 4.91 6.92 7.13
C ALA A 96 4.53 5.88 8.20
N VAL A 97 4.65 4.57 7.92
CA VAL A 97 4.44 3.53 8.93
C VAL A 97 5.45 3.63 10.06
N GLU A 98 6.74 3.84 9.76
CA GLU A 98 7.76 4.04 10.79
C GLU A 98 7.52 5.32 11.61
N GLU A 99 7.15 6.44 10.97
CA GLU A 99 6.76 7.65 11.69
C GLU A 99 5.60 7.41 12.66
N ILE A 100 4.58 6.62 12.26
CA ILE A 100 3.47 6.27 13.16
C ILE A 100 3.98 5.49 14.37
N LYS A 101 4.84 4.49 14.16
CA LYS A 101 5.42 3.71 15.26
C LYS A 101 6.22 4.59 16.21
N GLU A 102 7.01 5.52 15.69
CA GLU A 102 7.77 6.49 16.48
C GLU A 102 6.85 7.40 17.31
N LEU A 103 5.77 7.92 16.71
CA LEU A 103 4.76 8.72 17.41
C LEU A 103 4.14 7.93 18.57
N LEU A 104 3.75 6.68 18.34
CA LEU A 104 3.19 5.82 19.39
C LEU A 104 4.22 5.48 20.48
N HIS A 105 5.48 5.23 20.10
CA HIS A 105 6.55 4.90 21.04
C HIS A 105 6.91 6.08 21.96
N ASN A 106 6.87 7.30 21.43
CA ASN A 106 7.23 8.52 22.16
C ASN A 106 6.04 9.13 22.92
N ASP A 107 4.91 8.42 23.04
CA ASP A 107 3.66 8.91 23.66
C ASP A 107 3.17 10.25 23.06
N GLU A 108 3.42 10.47 21.77
CA GLU A 108 2.96 11.66 21.07
C GLU A 108 1.43 11.64 20.92
N PRO A 109 0.77 12.80 20.73
CA PRO A 109 -0.67 12.86 20.57
C PRO A 109 -1.16 11.93 19.45
N ILE A 110 -2.07 11.01 19.79
CA ILE A 110 -2.62 10.00 18.86
C ILE A 110 -3.21 10.59 17.57
N VAL A 111 -3.64 11.86 17.60
CA VAL A 111 -4.11 12.59 16.42
C VAL A 111 -3.03 12.74 15.34
N GLU A 112 -1.75 12.77 15.70
CA GLU A 112 -0.65 12.82 14.73
C GLU A 112 -0.50 11.49 13.98
N ALA A 113 -0.71 10.36 14.68
CA ALA A 113 -0.77 9.04 14.04
C ALA A 113 -1.97 8.95 13.06
N VAL A 114 -3.15 9.45 13.46
CA VAL A 114 -4.33 9.54 12.58
C VAL A 114 -4.02 10.29 11.29
N ARG A 115 -3.30 11.42 11.36
CA ARG A 115 -2.91 12.18 10.17
C ARG A 115 -2.02 11.38 9.23
N ARG A 116 -1.09 10.57 9.75
CA ARG A 116 -0.24 9.69 8.93
C ARG A 116 -1.03 8.54 8.31
N PHE A 117 -2.02 7.97 9.00
CA PHE A 117 -2.90 6.97 8.38
C PHE A 117 -3.69 7.54 7.20
N HIS A 118 -4.17 8.78 7.30
CA HIS A 118 -4.78 9.46 6.15
C HIS A 118 -3.81 9.71 5.01
N LEU A 119 -2.56 10.07 5.31
CA LEU A 119 -1.51 10.16 4.30
C LEU A 119 -1.29 8.81 3.61
N LEU A 120 -1.21 7.70 4.35
CA LEU A 120 -1.06 6.36 3.80
C LEU A 120 -2.21 6.00 2.85
N LEU A 121 -3.47 6.23 3.27
CA LEU A 121 -4.64 6.00 2.41
C LEU A 121 -4.59 6.80 1.12
N TRP A 122 -4.14 8.06 1.20
CA TRP A 122 -4.04 8.92 0.02
C TRP A 122 -2.95 8.47 -0.94
N VAL A 123 -1.76 8.12 -0.42
CA VAL A 123 -0.64 7.63 -1.22
C VAL A 123 -0.97 6.29 -1.87
N GLU A 124 -1.52 5.33 -1.10
CA GLU A 124 -1.92 4.02 -1.61
C GLU A 124 -2.94 4.15 -2.73
N ASN A 125 -4.00 4.94 -2.57
CA ASN A 125 -5.00 5.11 -3.62
C ASN A 125 -4.41 5.71 -4.92
N MET A 126 -3.47 6.65 -4.81
CA MET A 126 -2.79 7.17 -6.00
C MET A 126 -1.87 6.13 -6.64
N HIS A 127 -1.08 5.44 -5.82
CA HIS A 127 -0.15 4.40 -6.22
C HIS A 127 -0.88 3.28 -6.98
N SER A 128 -1.89 2.67 -6.34
CA SER A 128 -2.67 1.55 -6.86
C SER A 128 -3.29 1.87 -8.22
N ARG A 129 -3.89 3.06 -8.35
CA ARG A 129 -4.46 3.54 -9.62
C ARG A 129 -3.40 3.71 -10.71
N ASP A 130 -2.26 4.30 -10.38
CA ASP A 130 -1.21 4.58 -11.35
C ASP A 130 -0.51 3.30 -11.78
N GLU A 131 -0.25 2.38 -10.87
CA GLU A 131 0.29 1.05 -11.17
C GLU A 131 -0.62 0.25 -12.09
N GLU A 132 -1.89 0.09 -11.70
CA GLU A 132 -2.88 -0.65 -12.47
C GLU A 132 -3.01 -0.11 -13.90
N ARG A 133 -3.05 1.22 -14.03
CA ARG A 133 -3.20 1.89 -15.32
C ARG A 133 -1.93 1.82 -16.18
N ARG A 134 -0.76 2.06 -15.58
CA ARG A 134 0.48 2.31 -16.31
C ARG A 134 1.32 1.05 -16.49
N LEU A 135 1.18 0.06 -15.62
CA LEU A 135 1.90 -1.22 -15.69
C LEU A 135 0.93 -2.35 -16.03
N ILE A 136 -0.03 -2.64 -15.15
CA ILE A 136 -0.78 -3.91 -15.21
C ILE A 136 -1.68 -3.99 -16.45
N ALA A 137 -2.50 -2.95 -16.70
CA ALA A 137 -3.39 -2.91 -17.86
C ALA A 137 -2.64 -2.95 -19.21
N THR A 138 -1.35 -2.59 -19.25
CA THR A 138 -0.54 -2.71 -20.47
C THR A 138 -0.01 -4.12 -20.68
N LEU A 139 0.28 -4.86 -19.61
CA LEU A 139 0.68 -6.27 -19.69
C LEU A 139 -0.46 -7.14 -20.23
N ASN A 140 -1.70 -6.91 -19.76
CA ASN A 140 -2.85 -7.72 -20.16
C ASN A 140 -3.38 -7.44 -21.58
N LYS A 141 -2.85 -6.44 -22.30
CA LYS A 141 -3.24 -6.12 -23.69
C LYS A 141 -2.38 -6.81 -24.75
N ARG A 142 -1.33 -7.54 -24.36
CA ARG A 142 -0.50 -8.25 -25.32
C ARG A 142 -1.22 -9.50 -25.82
N PRO A 143 -1.37 -9.71 -27.15
CA PRO A 143 -1.81 -11.00 -27.66
C PRO A 143 -0.78 -12.07 -27.30
N GLU A 144 -1.25 -13.29 -27.01
CA GLU A 144 -0.43 -14.49 -26.78
C GLU A 144 0.33 -14.88 -28.08
N THR A 145 1.30 -14.08 -28.51
CA THR A 145 2.14 -14.38 -29.67
C THR A 145 3.57 -13.90 -29.44
N ALA A 146 4.29 -14.66 -28.60
CA ALA A 146 5.75 -14.75 -28.63
C ALA A 146 6.16 -16.02 -27.86
N SER A 147 5.94 -17.18 -28.50
CA SER A 147 6.73 -18.41 -28.28
C SER A 147 7.53 -18.69 -29.52
#